data_AF-A0ABD6DKD3-F1
#
_entry.id   AF-A0ABD6DKD3-F1
#
_cell.length_a   1.000
_cell.length_b   1.000
_cell.length_c   1.000
_cell.angle_alpha   90.00
_cell.angle_beta   90.00
_cell.angle_gamma   90.00
#
_symmetry.space_group_name_H-M   'P 1'
#
loop_
_entity.id
_entity.type
_entity.pdbx_description
1 polymer ?
#
loop_
_entity_poly.entity_id
_entity_poly.type
_entity_poly.pdbx_seq_one_letter_code
_entity_poly.pdbx_strand_id
1 'polypeptide(L)'
;MEASRRVEVHPGREVVVDFDPSLTFECVDDCTWCCHHGVLLYEPDFFALAEHADLADATTEFRGQDFVRKEEKDREEHVGEDGEACYFLRDDGLCTLHLEDDWKPARCSVFPLAVTVEDGDIHVDIRDSAHEHCEGLDVSERRVIDNLDAFLPEVLWELDDPESDREL
;
A
#
# COMPACT_ATOMS: atom_id res chain seq x y z
N MET A 1 2.48 -5.07 -25.70
CA MET A 1 1.04 -5.36 -25.50
C MET A 1 1.00 -6.48 -24.50
N GLU A 2 1.14 -6.12 -23.23
CA GLU A 2 0.88 -7.05 -22.14
C GLU A 2 -0.58 -7.47 -22.24
N ALA A 3 -0.82 -8.78 -22.18
CA ALA A 3 -2.15 -9.34 -22.32
C ALA A 3 -2.82 -9.26 -20.96
N SER A 4 -3.71 -8.28 -20.79
CA SER A 4 -4.49 -8.14 -19.58
C SER A 4 -5.24 -9.43 -19.27
N ARG A 5 -5.18 -9.88 -18.01
CA ARG A 5 -5.72 -11.19 -17.59
C ARG A 5 -6.61 -11.04 -16.38
N ARG A 6 -7.81 -11.61 -16.42
CA ARG A 6 -8.67 -11.73 -15.24
C ARG A 6 -8.20 -12.84 -14.30
N VAL A 7 -8.13 -12.52 -13.02
CA VAL A 7 -7.73 -13.42 -11.93
C VAL A 7 -8.70 -13.26 -10.77
N GLU A 8 -9.25 -14.37 -10.28
CA GLU A 8 -10.01 -14.42 -9.03
C GLU A 8 -9.04 -14.35 -7.86
N VAL A 9 -9.22 -13.35 -7.00
CA VAL A 9 -8.36 -13.09 -5.84
C VAL A 9 -9.01 -13.63 -4.56
N HIS A 10 -10.31 -13.33 -4.39
CA HIS A 10 -11.16 -13.88 -3.33
C HIS A 10 -12.42 -14.49 -3.97
N PRO A 11 -13.19 -15.34 -3.27
CA PRO A 11 -14.38 -15.97 -3.85
C PRO A 11 -15.35 -14.95 -4.46
N GLY A 12 -15.51 -14.95 -5.79
CA GLY A 12 -16.38 -14.02 -6.52
C GLY A 12 -15.83 -12.59 -6.67
N ARG A 13 -14.55 -12.36 -6.36
CA ARG A 13 -13.86 -11.07 -6.45
C ARG A 13 -12.68 -11.21 -7.40
N GLU A 14 -12.83 -10.64 -8.59
CA GLU A 14 -11.84 -10.70 -9.66
C GLU A 14 -11.16 -9.34 -9.86
N VAL A 15 -9.93 -9.37 -10.36
CA VAL A 15 -9.20 -8.22 -10.90
C VAL A 15 -8.72 -8.50 -12.31
N VAL A 16 -8.46 -7.44 -13.07
CA VAL A 16 -7.69 -7.47 -14.31
C VAL A 16 -6.24 -7.16 -13.98
N VAL A 17 -5.33 -8.06 -14.35
CA VAL A 17 -3.89 -7.92 -14.16
C VAL A 17 -3.27 -7.35 -15.43
N ASP A 18 -2.56 -6.24 -15.31
CA ASP A 18 -1.95 -5.50 -16.43
C ASP A 18 -0.42 -5.54 -16.45
N PHE A 19 0.21 -6.22 -15.48
CA PHE A 19 1.66 -6.43 -15.41
C PHE A 19 2.12 -7.82 -15.91
N ASP A 20 3.43 -8.01 -16.08
CA ASP A 20 4.05 -9.30 -16.47
C ASP A 20 3.73 -10.42 -15.45
N PRO A 21 3.03 -11.51 -15.84
CA PRO A 21 2.66 -12.61 -14.93
C PRO A 21 3.86 -13.42 -14.40
N SER A 22 5.06 -13.21 -14.92
CA SER A 22 6.30 -13.79 -14.41
C SER A 22 6.96 -12.97 -13.30
N LEU A 23 6.49 -11.73 -13.08
CA LEU A 23 7.01 -10.83 -12.06
C LEU A 23 6.88 -11.45 -10.66
N THR A 24 7.97 -11.33 -9.91
CA THR A 24 8.07 -11.85 -8.54
C THR A 24 8.26 -10.72 -7.55
N PHE A 25 7.82 -10.94 -6.32
CA PHE A 25 7.98 -9.97 -5.25
C PHE A 25 8.22 -10.64 -3.91
N GLU A 26 9.10 -10.06 -3.13
CA GLU A 26 9.25 -10.34 -1.71
C GLU A 26 9.53 -9.04 -0.95
N CYS A 27 8.88 -8.86 0.20
CA CYS A 27 9.24 -7.77 1.09
C CYS A 27 10.67 -8.00 1.57
N VAL A 28 11.57 -7.06 1.26
CA VAL A 28 12.92 -7.07 1.78
C VAL A 28 12.96 -6.38 3.13
N ASP A 29 13.89 -6.81 3.98
CA ASP A 29 14.19 -6.12 5.23
C ASP A 29 14.57 -4.67 4.93
N ASP A 30 14.23 -3.75 5.84
CA ASP A 30 14.64 -2.33 5.81
C ASP A 30 13.95 -1.43 4.75
N CYS A 31 13.06 -1.98 3.91
CA CYS A 31 12.31 -1.16 2.95
C CYS A 31 11.18 -0.37 3.62
N THR A 32 11.33 0.96 3.63
CA THR A 32 10.34 1.90 4.21
C THR A 32 9.73 2.86 3.19
N TRP A 33 9.97 2.64 1.89
CA TRP A 33 9.64 3.61 0.85
C TRP A 33 8.16 4.04 0.86
N CYS A 34 7.22 3.10 1.05
CA CYS A 34 5.80 3.42 1.13
C CYS A 34 5.43 4.34 2.31
N CYS A 35 6.25 4.38 3.36
CA CYS A 35 6.04 5.23 4.53
C CYS A 35 6.49 6.69 4.29
N HIS A 36 7.13 7.01 3.15
CA HIS A 36 7.64 8.35 2.86
C HIS A 36 6.64 9.24 2.11
N HIS A 37 5.53 8.68 1.59
CA HIS A 37 4.60 9.38 0.66
C HIS A 37 3.23 9.70 1.28
N GLY A 38 3.08 9.46 2.59
CA GLY A 38 1.79 9.51 3.28
C GLY A 38 0.91 8.31 2.92
N VAL A 39 0.08 7.85 3.86
CA VAL A 39 -0.78 6.66 3.68
C VAL A 39 -2.24 7.09 3.68
N LEU A 40 -2.89 7.03 2.52
CA LEU A 40 -4.33 7.23 2.40
C LEU A 40 -5.07 6.22 3.29
N LEU A 41 -6.04 6.72 4.03
CA LEU A 41 -6.99 5.94 4.81
C LEU A 41 -8.32 5.93 4.06
N TYR A 42 -8.74 4.76 3.62
CA TYR A 42 -10.13 4.60 3.24
C TYR A 42 -11.02 4.71 4.48
N GLU A 43 -12.31 4.97 4.30
CA GLU A 43 -13.24 5.13 5.42
C GLU A 43 -13.19 3.94 6.42
N PRO A 44 -13.13 2.67 5.99
CA PRO A 44 -12.95 1.55 6.93
C PRO A 44 -11.61 1.57 7.66
N ASP A 45 -10.52 1.96 6.99
CA ASP A 45 -9.20 2.08 7.60
C ASP A 45 -9.17 3.19 8.65
N PHE A 46 -9.85 4.32 8.39
CA PHE A 46 -9.93 5.44 9.32
C PHE A 46 -10.64 5.04 10.62
N PHE A 47 -11.76 4.31 10.51
CA PHE A 47 -12.46 3.81 11.69
C PHE A 47 -11.66 2.75 12.44
N ALA A 48 -10.99 1.84 11.72
CA ALA A 48 -10.13 0.83 12.34
C ALA A 48 -8.94 1.47 13.07
N LEU A 49 -8.34 2.51 12.48
CA LEU A 49 -7.21 3.23 13.07
C LEU A 49 -7.54 3.80 14.46
N ALA A 50 -8.80 4.16 14.71
CA ALA A 50 -9.26 4.67 16.01
C ALA A 50 -9.11 3.66 17.16
N GLU A 51 -9.00 2.36 16.85
CA GLU A 51 -8.73 1.31 17.84
C GLU A 51 -7.24 1.22 18.22
N HIS A 52 -6.36 1.82 17.40
CA HIS A 52 -4.89 1.70 17.52
C HIS A 52 -4.21 3.02 17.90
N ALA A 53 -4.80 4.17 17.58
CA ALA A 53 -4.18 5.48 17.81
C ALA A 53 -5.20 6.62 18.03
N ASP A 54 -4.73 7.73 18.60
CA ASP A 54 -5.50 8.97 18.60
C ASP A 54 -5.49 9.56 17.18
N LEU A 55 -6.67 9.58 16.56
CA LEU A 55 -6.84 10.08 15.20
C LEU A 55 -6.38 11.53 15.05
N ALA A 56 -6.58 12.37 16.07
CA ALA A 56 -6.19 13.78 16.00
C ALA A 56 -4.67 13.96 15.91
N ASP A 57 -3.90 13.01 16.44
CA ASP A 57 -2.45 13.01 16.37
C ASP A 57 -1.93 12.28 15.13
N ALA A 58 -2.59 11.19 14.73
CA ALA A 58 -2.10 10.28 13.71
C ALA A 58 -2.51 10.67 12.27
N THR A 59 -3.57 11.45 12.08
CA THR A 59 -4.11 11.74 10.75
C THR A 59 -3.99 13.20 10.33
N THR A 60 -4.08 13.43 9.03
CA THR A 60 -4.21 14.74 8.40
C THR A 60 -5.19 14.64 7.23
N GLU A 61 -5.92 15.71 6.95
CA GLU A 61 -6.80 15.78 5.78
C GLU A 61 -6.07 16.50 4.65
N PHE A 62 -6.11 15.93 3.45
CA PHE A 62 -5.61 16.58 2.24
C PHE A 62 -6.59 16.34 1.08
N ARG A 63 -7.01 17.44 0.43
CA ARG A 63 -7.97 17.43 -0.68
C ARG A 63 -9.28 16.67 -0.38
N GLY A 64 -9.72 16.69 0.88
CA GLY A 64 -10.94 16.01 1.34
C GLY A 64 -10.80 14.51 1.54
N GLN A 65 -9.56 14.01 1.67
CA GLN A 65 -9.26 12.62 1.99
C GLN A 65 -8.38 12.55 3.25
N ASP A 66 -8.57 11.51 4.04
CA ASP A 66 -7.80 11.25 5.25
C ASP A 66 -6.51 10.50 4.94
N PHE A 67 -5.41 10.95 5.51
CA PHE A 67 -4.12 10.29 5.43
C PHE A 67 -3.57 10.08 6.83
N VAL A 68 -2.80 9.01 7.04
CA VAL A 68 -1.80 8.99 8.11
C VAL A 68 -0.81 10.11 7.82
N ARG A 69 -0.61 10.97 8.80
CA ARG A 69 0.27 12.12 8.63
C ARG A 69 1.72 11.66 8.48
N LYS A 70 2.49 12.48 7.78
CA LYS A 70 3.94 12.50 7.87
C LYS A 70 4.37 13.43 9.00
N GLU A 71 5.52 13.14 9.60
CA GLU A 71 6.16 14.01 10.57
C GLU A 71 7.68 13.99 10.42
N GLU A 72 8.30 15.11 10.76
CA GLU A 72 9.76 15.22 10.86
C GLU A 72 10.30 14.18 11.87
N LYS A 73 11.35 13.48 11.47
CA LYS A 73 12.06 12.54 12.35
C LYS A 73 13.48 13.05 12.61
N ASP A 74 13.96 12.93 13.84
CA ASP A 74 15.32 13.31 14.24
C ASP A 74 16.34 12.20 13.86
N ARG A 75 16.39 11.85 12.57
CA ARG A 75 17.26 10.81 11.98
C ARG A 75 17.41 10.98 10.47
N GLU A 76 18.47 10.39 9.91
CA GLU A 76 18.74 10.41 8.47
C GLU A 76 18.28 9.12 7.74
N GLU A 77 18.02 8.06 8.49
CA GLU A 77 17.58 6.76 7.96
C GLU A 77 16.04 6.61 8.05
N HIS A 78 15.44 5.89 7.10
CA HIS A 78 14.00 5.65 7.00
C HIS A 78 13.14 6.92 7.00
N VAL A 79 13.61 7.95 6.30
CA VAL A 79 12.90 9.20 6.06
C VAL A 79 12.88 9.51 4.56
N GLY A 80 11.87 10.27 4.14
CA GLY A 80 11.79 10.81 2.78
C GLY A 80 12.84 11.91 2.55
N GLU A 81 12.91 12.41 1.31
CA GLU A 81 13.83 13.49 0.93
C GLU A 81 13.58 14.81 1.69
N ASP A 82 12.40 14.95 2.28
CA ASP A 82 11.99 16.07 3.11
C ASP A 82 12.33 15.91 4.60
N GLY A 83 12.94 14.77 4.98
CA GLY A 83 13.24 14.44 6.38
C GLY A 83 12.02 13.97 7.18
N GLU A 84 10.89 13.73 6.50
CA GLU A 84 9.67 13.27 7.14
C GLU A 84 9.39 11.79 6.83
N ALA A 85 8.65 11.14 7.73
CA ALA A 85 8.15 9.79 7.52
C ALA A 85 6.77 9.61 8.16
N CYS A 86 6.09 8.51 7.81
CA CYS A 86 4.84 8.08 8.42
C CYS A 86 4.92 8.14 9.96
N TYR A 87 3.86 8.64 10.58
CA TYR A 87 3.70 8.72 12.03
C TYR A 87 4.07 7.40 12.74
N PHE A 88 3.63 6.25 12.19
CA PHE A 88 3.82 4.93 12.79
C PHE A 88 5.18 4.26 12.49
N LEU A 89 6.02 4.89 11.67
CA LEU A 89 7.34 4.36 11.32
C LEU A 89 8.34 4.63 12.45
N ARG A 90 8.88 3.54 13.00
CA ARG A 90 9.86 3.56 14.09
C ARG A 90 11.28 3.77 13.59
N ASP A 91 12.18 4.03 14.54
CA ASP A 91 13.62 4.23 14.34
C ASP A 91 14.31 3.03 13.65
N ASP A 92 13.81 1.82 13.89
CA ASP A 92 14.31 0.55 13.33
C ASP A 92 13.68 0.18 11.97
N GLY A 93 12.99 1.11 11.31
CA GLY A 93 12.35 0.88 10.02
C GLY A 93 11.07 0.04 10.09
N LEU A 94 10.63 -0.35 11.29
CA LEU A 94 9.43 -1.19 11.46
C LEU A 94 8.17 -0.35 11.68
N CYS A 95 7.04 -0.86 11.18
CA CYS A 95 5.74 -0.24 11.35
C CYS A 95 5.10 -0.68 12.68
N THR A 96 4.73 0.29 13.52
CA THR A 96 4.11 0.01 14.83
C THR A 96 2.78 -0.72 14.70
N LEU A 97 1.91 -0.29 13.78
CA LEU A 97 0.60 -0.92 13.55
C LEU A 97 0.73 -2.41 13.22
N HIS A 98 1.70 -2.75 12.37
CA HIS A 98 1.89 -4.14 11.96
C HIS A 98 2.52 -4.98 13.08
N LEU A 99 3.48 -4.42 13.82
CA LEU A 99 4.16 -5.14 14.89
C LEU A 99 3.28 -5.41 16.10
N GLU A 100 2.49 -4.42 16.51
CA GLU A 100 1.74 -4.49 17.77
C GLU A 100 0.34 -5.07 17.56
N ASP A 101 -0.29 -4.79 16.42
CA ASP A 101 -1.70 -5.11 16.18
C ASP A 101 -1.92 -6.12 15.04
N ASP A 102 -0.86 -6.59 14.37
CA ASP A 102 -0.93 -7.40 13.15
C ASP A 102 -1.86 -6.78 12.09
N TRP A 103 -1.90 -5.45 12.06
CA TRP A 103 -2.81 -4.68 11.23
C TRP A 103 -2.08 -3.56 10.49
N LYS A 104 -2.60 -3.20 9.32
CA LYS A 104 -2.16 -2.04 8.54
C LYS A 104 -3.29 -1.57 7.63
N PRO A 105 -3.34 -0.27 7.28
CA PRO A 105 -4.31 0.24 6.30
C PRO A 105 -4.27 -0.54 4.99
N ALA A 106 -5.41 -0.65 4.31
CA ALA A 106 -5.50 -1.39 3.06
C ALA A 106 -4.47 -0.92 2.02
N ARG A 107 -4.24 0.40 1.92
CA ARG A 107 -3.22 0.97 1.01
C ARG A 107 -1.80 0.45 1.28
N CYS A 108 -1.44 0.18 2.53
CA CYS A 108 -0.13 -0.39 2.88
C CYS A 108 0.04 -1.83 2.40
N SER A 109 -1.06 -2.58 2.24
CA SER A 109 -1.03 -3.96 1.73
C SER A 109 -0.87 -4.01 0.21
N VAL A 110 -1.38 -3.00 -0.48
CA VAL A 110 -1.40 -2.96 -1.95
C VAL A 110 0.00 -2.76 -2.53
N PHE A 111 0.95 -2.14 -1.82
CA PHE A 111 2.32 -1.97 -2.32
C PHE A 111 3.02 -3.32 -2.60
N PRO A 112 3.70 -3.49 -3.75
CA PRO A 112 4.11 -2.49 -4.75
C PRO A 112 3.09 -2.23 -5.87
N LEU A 113 1.90 -2.80 -5.77
CA LEU A 113 0.87 -2.71 -6.81
C LEU A 113 0.22 -1.33 -6.85
N ALA A 114 -0.33 -1.01 -8.02
CA ALA A 114 -1.23 0.10 -8.26
C ALA A 114 -2.60 -0.47 -8.62
N VAL A 115 -3.62 -0.08 -7.84
CA VAL A 115 -5.03 -0.35 -8.12
C VAL A 115 -5.64 0.86 -8.83
N THR A 116 -6.29 0.62 -9.97
CA THR A 116 -7.10 1.56 -10.75
C THR A 116 -8.47 0.95 -11.04
N VAL A 117 -9.44 1.77 -11.48
CA VAL A 117 -10.75 1.29 -11.91
C VAL A 117 -11.01 1.69 -13.36
N GLU A 118 -11.25 0.70 -14.23
CA GLU A 118 -11.57 0.90 -15.64
C GLU A 118 -12.82 0.08 -16.01
N ASP A 119 -13.80 0.73 -16.66
CA ASP A 119 -15.08 0.11 -17.03
C ASP A 119 -15.83 -0.61 -15.88
N GLY A 120 -15.54 -0.23 -14.63
CA GLY A 120 -16.11 -0.84 -13.42
C GLY A 120 -15.40 -2.10 -12.93
N ASP A 121 -14.34 -2.54 -13.61
CA ASP A 121 -13.44 -3.58 -13.16
C ASP A 121 -12.26 -2.97 -12.39
N ILE A 122 -11.74 -3.71 -11.39
CA ILE A 122 -10.51 -3.35 -10.70
C ILE A 122 -9.34 -3.83 -11.55
N HIS A 123 -8.49 -2.89 -11.93
CA HIS A 123 -7.25 -3.12 -12.67
C HIS A 123 -6.05 -3.02 -11.72
N VAL A 124 -5.06 -3.87 -11.94
CA VAL A 124 -3.89 -3.99 -11.08
C VAL A 124 -2.63 -4.03 -11.91
N ASP A 125 -1.77 -3.04 -11.69
CA ASP A 125 -0.46 -2.91 -12.30
C ASP A 125 0.63 -2.80 -11.21
N ILE A 126 1.89 -2.70 -11.59
CA ILE A 126 2.98 -2.29 -10.70
C ILE A 126 3.09 -0.77 -10.72
N ARG A 127 3.32 -0.16 -9.56
CA ARG A 127 3.59 1.29 -9.50
C ARG A 127 4.86 1.60 -10.30
N ASP A 128 4.80 2.63 -11.14
CA ASP A 128 5.98 3.12 -11.87
C ASP A 128 7.17 3.36 -10.94
N SER A 129 6.92 3.99 -9.79
CA SER A 129 7.92 4.26 -8.77
C SER A 129 8.48 2.99 -8.10
N ALA A 130 7.72 1.90 -8.05
CA ALA A 130 8.22 0.64 -7.53
C ALA A 130 9.28 0.03 -8.45
N HIS A 131 9.18 0.19 -9.78
CA HIS A 131 10.23 -0.27 -10.69
C HIS A 131 11.59 0.40 -10.45
N GLU A 132 11.59 1.63 -9.91
CA GLU A 132 12.81 2.39 -9.64
C GLU A 132 13.34 2.19 -8.21
N HIS A 133 12.43 2.00 -7.24
CA HIS A 133 12.79 2.09 -5.82
C HIS A 133 12.53 0.81 -5.02
N CYS A 134 11.79 -0.16 -5.56
CA CYS A 134 11.44 -1.37 -4.84
C CYS A 134 12.48 -2.47 -5.05
N GLU A 135 13.39 -2.61 -4.10
CA GLU A 135 14.39 -3.70 -4.07
C GLU A 135 13.78 -5.10 -3.93
N GLY A 136 12.49 -5.19 -3.60
CA GLY A 136 11.74 -6.45 -3.51
C GLY A 136 11.21 -7.01 -4.83
N LEU A 137 11.34 -6.29 -5.96
CA LEU A 137 10.91 -6.78 -7.27
C LEU A 137 11.95 -7.69 -7.90
N ASP A 138 11.51 -8.80 -8.49
CA ASP A 138 12.35 -9.75 -9.25
C ASP A 138 13.50 -10.42 -8.45
N VAL A 139 13.39 -10.45 -7.12
CA VAL A 139 14.41 -11.04 -6.24
C VAL A 139 14.05 -12.41 -5.68
N SER A 140 12.82 -12.88 -5.86
CA SER A 140 12.31 -14.12 -5.26
C SER A 140 11.71 -15.06 -6.30
N GLU A 141 11.25 -16.24 -5.86
CA GLU A 141 10.46 -17.15 -6.70
C GLU A 141 8.94 -16.93 -6.54
N ARG A 142 8.52 -16.03 -5.63
CA ARG A 142 7.12 -15.78 -5.30
C ARG A 142 6.49 -14.87 -6.36
N ARG A 143 5.80 -15.48 -7.32
CA ARG A 143 5.05 -14.73 -8.35
C ARG A 143 3.91 -13.94 -7.73
N VAL A 144 3.83 -12.66 -8.06
CA VAL A 144 2.77 -11.76 -7.55
C VAL A 144 1.38 -12.26 -7.95
N ILE A 145 1.22 -12.66 -9.21
CA ILE A 145 -0.07 -13.09 -9.76
C ILE A 145 -0.68 -14.30 -9.05
N ASP A 146 0.14 -15.16 -8.44
CA ASP A 146 -0.34 -16.34 -7.69
C ASP A 146 -0.67 -16.02 -6.22
N ASN A 147 -0.36 -14.80 -5.76
CA ASN A 147 -0.39 -14.38 -4.36
C ASN A 147 -1.15 -13.06 -4.18
N LEU A 148 -2.03 -12.71 -5.13
CA LEU A 148 -2.74 -11.42 -5.13
C LEU A 148 -3.57 -11.18 -3.87
N ASP A 149 -4.04 -12.24 -3.21
CA ASP A 149 -4.80 -12.19 -1.96
C ASP A 149 -4.00 -11.55 -0.81
N ALA A 150 -2.67 -11.66 -0.85
CA ALA A 150 -1.79 -11.05 0.15
C ALA A 150 -1.63 -9.53 -0.04
N PHE A 151 -1.93 -9.01 -1.24
CA PHE A 151 -1.76 -7.58 -1.58
C PHE A 151 -3.08 -6.84 -1.68
N LEU A 152 -4.15 -7.53 -2.10
CA LEU A 152 -5.44 -6.93 -2.41
C LEU A 152 -6.46 -7.32 -1.34
N PRO A 153 -6.56 -6.54 -0.25
CA PRO A 153 -7.52 -6.83 0.80
C PRO A 153 -8.95 -6.75 0.28
N GLU A 154 -9.80 -7.61 0.85
CA GLU A 154 -11.22 -7.76 0.52
C GLU A 154 -12.02 -6.45 0.50
N VAL A 155 -11.63 -5.50 1.35
CA VAL A 155 -12.26 -4.17 1.45
C VAL A 155 -12.23 -3.39 0.13
N LEU A 156 -11.26 -3.62 -0.77
CA LEU A 156 -11.16 -2.88 -2.03
C LEU A 156 -12.41 -3.00 -2.92
N TRP A 157 -13.14 -4.12 -2.83
CA TRP A 157 -14.39 -4.30 -3.59
C TRP A 157 -15.61 -3.67 -2.92
N GLU A 158 -15.47 -3.15 -1.71
CA GLU A 158 -16.54 -2.53 -0.93
C GLU A 158 -16.46 -1.00 -0.97
N LEU A 159 -15.35 -0.45 -1.46
CA LEU A 159 -15.13 0.97 -1.60
C LEU A 159 -15.85 1.51 -2.84
N ASP A 160 -16.41 2.72 -2.73
CA ASP A 160 -16.88 3.48 -3.89
C ASP A 160 -15.74 3.81 -4.86
N ASP A 161 -14.52 3.89 -4.34
CA ASP A 161 -13.33 4.31 -5.05
C ASP A 161 -12.05 3.67 -4.46
N PRO A 162 -11.63 2.51 -4.99
CA PRO A 162 -10.47 1.75 -4.50
C PRO A 162 -9.13 2.18 -5.10
N GLU A 163 -9.08 3.28 -5.87
CA GLU A 163 -7.85 3.71 -6.50
C GLU A 163 -6.77 4.04 -5.45
N SER A 164 -5.62 3.40 -5.61
CA SER A 164 -4.56 3.43 -4.60
C SER A 164 -3.47 4.47 -4.88
N ASP A 165 -3.41 5.03 -6.08
CA ASP A 165 -2.32 5.91 -6.49
C ASP A 165 -2.55 7.38 -6.12
N ARG A 166 -2.50 7.64 -4.81
CA ARG A 166 -2.86 8.94 -4.21
C ARG A 166 -1.90 9.29 -3.09
N GLU A 167 -1.13 10.36 -3.25
CA GLU A 167 -0.07 10.76 -2.32
C GLU A 167 -0.38 12.10 -1.63
N LEU A 168 0.22 12.29 -0.45
CA LEU A 168 0.09 13.49 0.39
C LEU A 168 1.01 14.62 -0.11
#